data_AF-A0A519M5Z4-F1
#
_entry.id   AF-A0A519M5Z4-F1
#
_cell.length_a   1.000
_cell.length_b   1.000
_cell.length_c   1.000
_cell.angle_alpha   90.00
_cell.angle_beta   90.00
_cell.angle_gamma   90.00
#
_symmetry.space_group_name_H-M   'P 1'
#
loop_
_entity.id
_entity.type
_entity.pdbx_description
1 polymer ?
#
loop_
_entity_poly.entity_id
_entity_poly.type
_entity_poly.pdbx_seq_one_letter_code
_entity_poly.pdbx_strand_id
1 'polypeptide(L)'
;MKKIVALILLVMPSLFFAQTAAFDKFKDVKGIEYLTVSKDMFKMLGNLESSAADAKTQKYVNMAKNIDNLKVFTTSEKKHRKEITTAVSDYLKTNPLEQMMSFSSQNAKVKIYANESSDASIIKEFLVFVEDVDDKSVVLLSFTGDINLNDLDNLK
;
A
#
# COMPACT_ATOMS: atom_id res chain seq x y z
N MET A 1 7.63 4.78 -40.83
CA MET A 1 7.28 5.78 -39.79
C MET A 1 5.80 5.72 -39.42
N LYS A 2 4.86 5.94 -40.35
CA LYS A 2 3.40 5.91 -40.05
C LYS A 2 2.91 4.61 -39.39
N LYS A 3 3.43 3.44 -39.79
CA LYS A 3 3.08 2.13 -39.18
C LYS A 3 3.62 1.93 -37.76
N ILE A 4 4.76 2.53 -37.41
CA ILE A 4 5.34 2.44 -36.06
C ILE A 4 4.57 3.36 -35.11
N VAL A 5 4.22 4.57 -35.56
CA VAL A 5 3.38 5.49 -34.78
C VAL A 5 1.99 4.90 -34.52
N ALA A 6 1.39 4.24 -35.51
CA ALA A 6 0.11 3.53 -35.35
C ALA A 6 0.20 2.37 -34.34
N LEU A 7 1.31 1.64 -34.32
CA LEU A 7 1.52 0.55 -33.37
C LEU A 7 1.69 1.06 -31.94
N ILE A 8 2.43 2.16 -31.74
CA ILE A 8 2.58 2.80 -30.41
C ILE A 8 1.22 3.30 -29.89
N LEU A 9 0.41 3.94 -30.74
CA LEU A 9 -0.93 4.42 -30.39
C LEU A 9 -1.90 3.30 -29.99
N LEU A 10 -1.72 2.09 -30.52
CA LEU A 10 -2.56 0.93 -30.22
C LEU A 10 -2.24 0.32 -28.84
N VAL A 11 -0.99 0.45 -28.37
CA VAL A 11 -0.52 -0.13 -27.09
C VAL A 11 -0.66 0.85 -25.92
N MET A 12 -0.69 2.17 -26.20
CA MET A 12 -0.83 3.24 -25.20
C MET A 12 -1.99 3.02 -24.21
N PRO A 13 -3.23 2.65 -24.61
CA PRO A 13 -4.33 2.48 -23.67
C PRO A 13 -4.07 1.41 -22.62
N SER A 14 -3.42 0.29 -23.00
CA SER A 14 -3.13 -0.81 -22.07
C SER A 14 -2.11 -0.44 -20.97
N LEU A 15 -1.24 0.54 -21.23
CA LEU A 15 -0.28 1.01 -20.24
C LEU A 15 -0.94 1.88 -19.16
N PHE A 16 -2.00 2.62 -19.49
CA PHE A 16 -2.73 3.46 -18.53
C PHE A 16 -3.61 2.66 -17.57
N PHE A 17 -4.21 1.55 -18.01
CA PHE A 17 -5.02 0.70 -17.14
C PHE A 17 -4.20 -0.16 -16.15
N ALA A 18 -2.91 -0.38 -16.42
CA ALA A 18 -2.04 -1.15 -15.53
C ALA A 18 -1.55 -0.34 -14.30
N GLN A 19 -1.66 0.99 -14.33
CA GLN A 19 -1.08 1.87 -13.31
C GLN A 19 -1.98 2.10 -12.09
N THR A 20 -3.28 1.84 -12.17
CA THR A 20 -4.24 2.43 -11.22
C THR A 20 -4.48 1.63 -9.96
N ALA A 21 -3.98 0.40 -9.85
CA ALA A 21 -4.16 -0.38 -8.63
C ALA A 21 -2.95 -1.29 -8.35
N ALA A 22 -1.97 -0.73 -7.63
CA ALA A 22 -0.82 -1.48 -7.15
C ALA A 22 -1.29 -2.81 -6.51
N PHE A 23 -0.66 -3.90 -6.95
CA PHE A 23 -0.85 -5.27 -6.42
C PHE A 23 -2.23 -5.93 -6.65
N ASP A 24 -3.18 -5.30 -7.35
CA ASP A 24 -4.53 -5.88 -7.58
C ASP A 24 -4.51 -7.20 -8.35
N LYS A 25 -3.44 -7.47 -9.10
CA LYS A 25 -3.22 -8.77 -9.77
C LYS A 25 -3.20 -9.98 -8.83
N PHE A 26 -3.07 -9.75 -7.51
CA PHE A 26 -3.07 -10.80 -6.49
C PHE A 26 -4.44 -11.01 -5.85
N LYS A 27 -5.44 -10.18 -6.16
CA LYS A 27 -6.82 -10.38 -5.70
C LYS A 27 -7.40 -11.61 -6.37
N ASP A 28 -8.19 -12.37 -5.61
CA ASP A 28 -8.92 -13.56 -6.08
C ASP A 28 -8.00 -14.66 -6.68
N VAL A 29 -6.70 -14.64 -6.37
CA VAL A 29 -5.76 -15.68 -6.76
C VAL A 29 -5.80 -16.81 -5.73
N LYS A 30 -6.10 -18.03 -6.18
CA LYS A 30 -6.10 -19.22 -5.33
C LYS A 30 -4.73 -19.38 -4.64
N GLY A 31 -4.74 -19.50 -3.31
CA GLY A 31 -3.52 -19.62 -2.50
C GLY A 31 -2.95 -18.28 -2.03
N ILE A 32 -3.60 -17.16 -2.37
CA ILE A 32 -3.32 -15.84 -1.78
C ILE A 32 -4.54 -15.41 -0.97
N GLU A 33 -4.34 -15.14 0.31
CA GLU A 33 -5.34 -14.49 1.15
C GLU A 33 -5.18 -12.99 0.98
N TYR A 34 -6.30 -12.28 0.82
CA TYR A 34 -6.28 -10.84 0.62
C TYR A 34 -7.37 -10.14 1.43
N LEU A 35 -7.05 -8.92 1.87
CA LEU A 35 -7.98 -7.97 2.46
C LEU A 35 -7.82 -6.65 1.72
N THR A 36 -8.92 -6.04 1.30
CA THR A 36 -8.93 -4.70 0.71
C THR A 36 -9.97 -3.85 1.40
N VAL A 37 -9.56 -2.69 1.88
CA VAL A 37 -10.42 -1.70 2.51
C VAL A 37 -10.39 -0.43 1.66
N SER A 38 -11.55 0.00 1.19
CA SER A 38 -11.70 1.21 0.38
C SER A 38 -11.94 2.45 1.25
N LYS A 39 -11.72 3.63 0.66
CA LYS A 39 -12.05 4.94 1.22
C LYS A 39 -13.44 5.01 1.86
N ASP A 40 -14.43 4.36 1.24
CA ASP A 40 -15.81 4.42 1.70
C ASP A 40 -16.00 3.74 3.06
N MET A 41 -15.26 2.65 3.33
CA MET A 41 -15.26 2.02 4.65
C MET A 41 -14.67 2.96 5.71
N PHE A 42 -13.55 3.62 5.41
CA PHE A 42 -12.92 4.57 6.33
C PHE A 42 -13.79 5.81 6.58
N LYS A 43 -14.44 6.34 5.55
CA LYS A 43 -15.41 7.44 5.69
C LYS A 43 -16.61 7.03 6.55
N MET A 44 -17.14 5.82 6.35
CA MET A 44 -18.25 5.31 7.14
C MET A 44 -17.87 5.21 8.62
N LEU A 45 -16.74 4.57 8.94
CA LEU A 45 -16.21 4.49 10.31
C LEU A 45 -15.99 5.88 10.91
N GLY A 46 -15.39 6.78 10.14
CA GLY A 46 -15.13 8.14 10.60
C GLY A 46 -16.39 8.97 10.84
N ASN A 47 -17.51 8.65 10.20
CA ASN A 47 -18.78 9.33 10.40
C ASN A 47 -19.59 8.75 11.57
N LEU A 48 -19.42 7.48 11.91
CA LEU A 48 -20.07 6.84 13.06
C LEU A 48 -19.49 7.33 14.40
N GLU A 49 -18.17 7.53 14.47
CA GLU A 49 -17.49 7.97 15.69
C GLU A 49 -17.60 9.48 15.96
N SER A 50 -17.89 10.30 14.94
CA SER A 50 -17.85 11.77 15.08
C SER A 50 -19.03 12.38 15.85
N SER A 51 -20.08 11.60 16.17
CA SER A 51 -21.23 12.10 16.93
C SER A 51 -21.06 12.10 18.45
N ALA A 52 -20.01 11.46 19.01
CA ALA A 52 -19.83 11.33 20.46
C ALA A 52 -18.37 11.39 20.96
N ALA A 53 -17.39 11.56 20.07
CA ALA A 53 -16.00 11.36 20.45
C ALA A 53 -15.26 12.66 20.83
N ASP A 54 -14.33 12.54 21.79
CA ASP A 54 -13.45 13.63 22.24
C ASP A 54 -12.51 14.14 21.13
N ALA A 55 -11.89 15.30 21.37
CA ALA A 55 -11.02 15.97 20.39
C ALA A 55 -9.83 15.10 19.92
N LYS A 56 -9.34 14.18 20.75
CA LYS A 56 -8.25 13.27 20.39
C LYS A 56 -8.75 12.19 19.42
N THR A 57 -9.92 11.65 19.69
CA THR A 57 -10.58 10.64 18.86
C THR A 57 -11.01 11.21 17.51
N GLN A 58 -11.50 12.45 17.46
CA GLN A 58 -11.79 13.15 16.20
C GLN A 58 -10.56 13.30 15.31
N LYS A 59 -9.36 13.45 15.90
CA LYS A 59 -8.11 13.52 15.15
C LYS A 59 -7.79 12.21 14.42
N TYR A 60 -7.89 11.07 15.13
CA TYR A 60 -7.71 9.74 14.50
C TYR A 60 -8.75 9.45 13.42
N VAL A 61 -10.00 9.85 13.67
CA VAL A 61 -11.09 9.76 12.70
C VAL A 61 -10.78 10.57 11.43
N ASN A 62 -10.25 11.78 11.58
CA ASN A 62 -9.91 12.64 10.43
C ASN A 62 -8.72 12.09 9.65
N MET A 63 -7.71 11.52 10.32
CA MET A 63 -6.63 10.81 9.65
C MET A 63 -7.14 9.61 8.86
N ALA A 64 -8.02 8.80 9.46
CA ALA A 64 -8.63 7.64 8.81
C ALA A 64 -9.44 8.04 7.56
N LYS A 65 -10.14 9.18 7.58
CA LYS A 65 -10.88 9.70 6.41
C LYS A 65 -10.00 10.03 5.21
N ASN A 66 -8.71 10.31 5.44
CA ASN A 66 -7.75 10.62 4.38
C ASN A 66 -7.10 9.38 3.77
N ILE A 67 -7.45 8.19 4.25
CA ILE A 67 -7.05 6.92 3.67
C ILE A 67 -7.90 6.65 2.43
N ASP A 68 -7.25 6.45 1.28
CA ASP A 68 -7.94 6.06 0.05
C ASP A 68 -8.09 4.55 -0.07
N ASN A 69 -7.07 3.82 0.33
CA ASN A 69 -7.00 2.38 0.13
C ASN A 69 -6.00 1.72 1.11
N LEU A 70 -6.39 0.57 1.64
CA LEU A 70 -5.52 -0.36 2.34
C LEU A 70 -5.66 -1.74 1.70
N LYS A 71 -4.55 -2.36 1.34
CA LYS A 71 -4.51 -3.75 0.84
C LYS A 71 -3.53 -4.56 1.66
N VAL A 72 -3.93 -5.76 2.02
CA VAL A 72 -3.07 -6.77 2.62
C VAL A 72 -3.16 -8.03 1.77
N PHE A 73 -2.01 -8.58 1.42
CA PHE A 73 -1.88 -9.87 0.73
C PHE A 73 -0.94 -10.76 1.53
N THR A 74 -1.34 -12.00 1.78
CA THR A 74 -0.50 -12.99 2.46
C THR A 74 -0.59 -14.35 1.79
N THR A 75 0.51 -15.09 1.83
CA THR A 75 0.61 -16.44 1.26
C THR A 75 1.79 -17.20 1.84
N SER A 76 1.60 -18.49 2.09
CA SER A 76 2.67 -19.46 2.37
C SER A 76 3.09 -20.25 1.13
N GLU A 77 2.30 -20.20 0.06
CA GLU A 77 2.57 -20.91 -1.20
C GLU A 77 3.85 -20.40 -1.87
N LYS A 78 4.83 -21.30 -2.07
CA LYS A 78 6.17 -20.95 -2.57
C LYS A 78 6.16 -20.18 -3.89
N LYS A 79 5.24 -20.52 -4.80
CA LYS A 79 5.07 -19.83 -6.09
C LYS A 79 4.68 -18.38 -5.87
N HIS A 80 3.60 -18.14 -5.12
CA HIS A 80 3.05 -16.80 -4.90
C HIS A 80 3.95 -15.93 -4.03
N ARG A 81 4.68 -16.52 -3.07
CA ARG A 81 5.73 -15.78 -2.34
C ARG A 81 6.72 -15.13 -3.29
N LYS A 82 7.27 -15.89 -4.24
CA LYS A 82 8.22 -15.37 -5.23
C LYS A 82 7.57 -14.28 -6.10
N GLU A 83 6.34 -14.49 -6.55
CA GLU A 83 5.62 -13.50 -7.38
C GLU A 83 5.37 -12.19 -6.64
N ILE A 84 4.98 -12.23 -5.37
CA ILE A 84 4.79 -11.04 -4.52
C ILE A 84 6.12 -10.34 -4.28
N THR A 85 7.18 -11.06 -3.88
CA THR A 85 8.52 -10.47 -3.68
C THR A 85 9.01 -9.76 -4.93
N THR A 86 8.85 -10.38 -6.11
CA THR A 86 9.21 -9.76 -7.40
C THR A 86 8.35 -8.53 -7.67
N ALA A 87 7.04 -8.60 -7.44
CA ALA A 87 6.15 -7.45 -7.65
C ALA A 87 6.51 -6.26 -6.76
N VAL A 88 6.88 -6.49 -5.49
CA VAL A 88 7.35 -5.43 -4.58
C VAL A 88 8.64 -4.82 -5.12
N SER A 89 9.61 -5.64 -5.55
CA SER A 89 10.86 -5.15 -6.11
C SER A 89 10.65 -4.31 -7.38
N ASP A 90 9.75 -4.73 -8.27
CA ASP A 90 9.46 -4.00 -9.50
C ASP A 90 8.65 -2.72 -9.24
N TYR A 91 7.75 -2.75 -8.24
CA TYR A 91 7.02 -1.58 -7.81
C TYR A 91 7.96 -0.50 -7.29
N LEU A 92 8.89 -0.83 -6.40
CA LEU A 92 9.87 0.11 -5.82
C LEU A 92 10.84 0.71 -6.86
N LYS A 93 11.09 0.01 -7.99
CA LYS A 93 11.91 0.55 -9.09
C LYS A 93 11.17 1.62 -9.90
N THR A 94 9.85 1.49 -10.02
CA THR A 94 9.02 2.37 -10.86
C THR A 94 8.34 3.47 -10.05
N ASN A 95 8.12 3.24 -8.76
CA ASN A 95 7.56 4.16 -7.78
C ASN A 95 8.57 4.25 -6.63
N PRO A 96 9.53 5.19 -6.68
CA PRO A 96 10.57 5.28 -5.67
C PRO A 96 9.94 5.67 -4.33
N LEU A 97 9.96 4.72 -3.39
CA LEU A 97 9.60 4.94 -1.99
C LEU A 97 10.88 4.94 -1.16
N GLU A 98 10.95 5.83 -0.18
CA GLU A 98 12.07 5.89 0.74
C GLU A 98 11.95 4.79 1.80
N GLN A 99 13.03 4.06 2.05
CA GLN A 99 13.05 2.99 3.04
C GLN A 99 13.22 3.59 4.45
N MET A 100 12.11 3.70 5.17
CA MET A 100 12.07 4.26 6.53
C MET A 100 12.68 3.32 7.58
N MET A 101 12.39 2.02 7.45
CA MET A 101 12.83 1.02 8.43
C MET A 101 13.13 -0.30 7.74
N SER A 102 14.17 -0.98 8.20
CA SER A 102 14.47 -2.36 7.81
C SER A 102 14.91 -3.13 9.05
N PHE A 103 14.19 -4.20 9.34
CA PHE A 103 14.50 -5.13 10.41
C PHE A 103 14.77 -6.51 9.82
N SER A 104 15.83 -7.18 10.27
CA SER A 104 16.16 -8.53 9.85
C SER A 104 16.61 -9.32 11.06
N SER A 105 15.94 -10.45 11.29
CA SER A 105 16.34 -11.48 12.25
C SER A 105 16.59 -12.81 11.53
N GLN A 106 16.86 -13.88 12.29
CA GLN A 106 16.94 -15.23 11.73
C GLN A 106 15.58 -15.72 11.20
N ASN A 107 14.49 -15.19 11.75
CA ASN A 107 13.14 -15.74 11.57
C ASN A 107 12.27 -14.84 10.68
N ALA A 108 12.57 -13.54 10.58
CA ALA A 108 11.77 -12.61 9.78
C ALA A 108 12.60 -11.47 9.20
N LYS A 109 12.13 -10.94 8.06
CA LYS A 109 12.61 -9.69 7.47
C LYS A 109 11.42 -8.76 7.28
N VAL A 110 11.52 -7.54 7.79
CA VAL A 110 10.49 -6.51 7.67
C VAL A 110 11.11 -5.29 7.03
N LYS A 111 10.47 -4.77 5.98
CA LYS A 111 10.86 -3.51 5.33
C LYS A 111 9.67 -2.59 5.25
N ILE A 112 9.88 -1.35 5.66
CA ILE A 112 8.86 -0.28 5.65
C ILE A 112 9.37 0.80 4.72
N TYR A 113 8.50 1.18 3.77
CA TYR A 113 8.74 2.21 2.78
C TYR A 113 7.65 3.26 2.83
N ALA A 114 8.00 4.52 2.61
CA ALA A 114 7.06 5.63 2.57
C ALA A 114 7.39 6.58 1.41
N ASN A 115 6.36 7.21 0.84
CA ASN A 115 6.51 8.36 -0.04
C ASN A 115 6.24 9.64 0.75
N GLU A 116 7.30 10.29 1.21
CA GLU A 116 7.21 11.62 1.79
C GLU A 116 7.03 12.65 0.67
N SER A 117 6.03 13.52 0.81
CA SER A 117 5.83 14.62 -0.13
C SER A 117 6.90 15.70 0.06
N SER A 118 6.93 16.69 -0.84
CA SER A 118 7.77 17.89 -0.68
C SER A 118 7.55 18.64 0.63
N ASP A 119 6.35 18.51 1.20
CA ASP A 119 6.09 18.80 2.61
C ASP A 119 6.36 17.51 3.40
N ALA A 120 7.49 17.46 4.11
CA ALA A 120 8.01 16.30 4.85
C ALA A 120 7.05 15.79 5.93
N SER A 121 5.95 16.51 6.18
CA SER A 121 4.88 16.09 7.08
C SER A 121 3.78 15.29 6.39
N ILE A 122 3.73 15.14 5.07
CA ILE A 122 2.65 14.42 4.38
C ILE A 122 3.17 13.12 3.77
N ILE A 123 2.59 12.00 4.18
CA ILE A 123 2.84 10.68 3.59
C ILE A 123 1.69 10.30 2.69
N LYS A 124 2.00 10.04 1.41
CA LYS A 124 1.02 9.70 0.37
C LYS A 124 0.84 8.20 0.17
N GLU A 125 1.88 7.45 0.48
CA GLU A 125 1.95 6.04 0.22
C GLU A 125 2.83 5.36 1.26
N PHE A 126 2.38 4.19 1.72
CA PHE A 126 3.13 3.30 2.59
C PHE A 126 3.12 1.90 2.02
N LEU A 127 4.28 1.25 2.10
CA LEU A 127 4.42 -0.16 1.75
C LEU A 127 5.19 -0.87 2.86
N VAL A 128 4.59 -1.91 3.41
CA VAL A 128 5.24 -2.81 4.36
C VAL A 128 5.36 -4.18 3.71
N PHE A 129 6.57 -4.72 3.70
CA PHE A 129 6.84 -6.04 3.18
C PHE A 129 7.52 -6.88 4.25
N VAL A 130 6.90 -8.02 4.55
CA VAL A 130 7.37 -8.99 5.54
C VAL A 130 7.65 -10.31 4.85
N GLU A 131 8.84 -10.85 5.08
CA GLU A 131 9.20 -12.22 4.73
C GLU A 131 9.38 -13.00 6.03
N ASP A 132 8.49 -13.95 6.29
CA ASP A 132 8.59 -14.86 7.42
C ASP A 132 9.31 -16.15 6.98
N VAL A 133 10.42 -16.44 7.65
CA VAL A 133 11.27 -17.59 7.37
C VAL A 133 10.72 -18.85 8.04
N ASP A 134 10.16 -18.72 9.23
CA ASP A 134 9.65 -19.84 10.05
C ASP A 134 8.36 -20.39 9.46
N ASP A 135 7.37 -19.51 9.25
CA ASP A 135 6.07 -19.85 8.68
C ASP A 135 6.13 -19.98 7.16
N LYS A 136 7.28 -19.68 6.56
CA LYS A 136 7.50 -19.67 5.11
C LYS A 136 6.39 -18.89 4.41
N SER A 137 6.10 -17.69 4.91
CA SER A 137 5.04 -16.82 4.40
C SER A 137 5.61 -15.48 3.96
N VAL A 138 4.84 -14.73 3.17
CA VAL A 138 5.09 -13.31 2.95
C VAL A 138 3.82 -12.53 3.24
N VAL A 139 3.99 -11.33 3.78
CA VAL A 139 2.91 -10.36 3.94
C VAL A 139 3.29 -9.09 3.20
N LEU A 140 2.41 -8.66 2.31
CA LEU A 140 2.48 -7.36 1.66
C LEU A 140 1.31 -6.52 2.15
N LEU A 141 1.62 -5.42 2.83
CA LEU A 141 0.66 -4.38 3.15
C LEU A 141 1.00 -3.14 2.32
N SER A 142 0.00 -2.59 1.66
CA SER A 142 0.11 -1.34 0.93
C SER A 142 -1.02 -0.41 1.31
N PHE A 143 -0.69 0.86 1.42
CA PHE A 143 -1.58 1.91 1.84
C PHE A 143 -1.38 3.14 0.96
N THR A 144 -2.46 3.79 0.57
CA THR A 144 -2.43 5.08 -0.15
C THR A 144 -3.44 6.04 0.47
N GLY A 145 -3.06 7.31 0.57
CA GLY A 145 -3.89 8.39 1.10
C GLY A 145 -3.04 9.56 1.57
N ASP A 146 -3.66 10.68 1.94
CA ASP A 146 -2.93 11.88 2.38
C ASP A 146 -2.85 11.95 3.91
N ILE A 147 -1.84 11.31 4.50
CA ILE A 147 -1.65 11.33 5.96
C ILE A 147 -0.71 12.47 6.35
N ASN A 148 -1.16 13.37 7.23
CA ASN A 148 -0.31 14.39 7.83
C ASN A 148 0.29 13.88 9.16
N LEU A 149 1.61 13.77 9.24
CA LEU A 149 2.37 13.38 10.43
C LEU A 149 2.23 14.39 11.58
N ASN A 150 1.95 15.67 11.31
CA ASN A 150 1.62 16.63 12.36
C ASN A 150 0.32 16.25 13.08
N ASP A 151 -0.52 15.40 12.45
CA ASP A 151 -1.67 14.83 13.13
C ASP A 151 -1.26 13.80 14.20
N LEU A 152 -0.04 13.25 14.12
CA LEU A 152 0.54 12.35 15.12
C LEU A 152 1.34 13.06 16.22
N ASP A 153 1.90 14.24 16.00
CA ASP A 153 2.79 14.88 16.99
C ASP A 153 2.05 15.43 18.23
N ASN A 154 0.77 15.80 18.11
CA ASN A 154 -0.04 16.19 19.27
C ASN A 154 -0.62 14.97 20.02
N LEU A 155 0.00 13.79 19.90
CA LEU A 155 -0.42 12.57 20.56
C LEU A 155 0.31 12.29 21.89
N LYS A 156 1.28 13.14 22.25
CA LYS A 156 1.96 13.11 23.55
C LYS A 156 1.12 13.77 24.64
#